data_AF-A0A7V9GYC5-F1
#
_entry.id   AF-A0A7V9GYC5-F1
#
_cell.length_a   1.000
_cell.length_b   1.000
_cell.length_c   1.000
_cell.angle_alpha   90.00
_cell.angle_beta   90.00
_cell.angle_gamma   90.00
#
_symmetry.space_group_name_H-M   'P 1'
#
loop_
_entity.id
_entity.type
_entity.pdbx_description
1 polymer ?
#
loop_
_entity_poly.entity_id
_entity_poly.type
_entity_poly.pdbx_seq_one_letter_code
_entity_poly.pdbx_strand_id
1 'polypeptide(L)'
;MHIILSDFMSLDGVVQAPGGEEEDTDGGFAHGGWSMPYFDPEAMGPVLDEVMATTEALLFGRRTWQTMAAAWPGRAGDPFADRMNEIPKYVASRTLTQDDLTWSGSTLLPPDDLIGAVRELRAQDGGGLQVMGSALARCAADRARPGRRVPADDRAGPA
;
A
#
# COMPACT_ATOMS: atom_id res chain seq x y z
N MET A 1 3.16 -4.71 15.38
CA MET A 1 3.17 -3.53 14.51
C MET A 1 1.79 -2.91 14.53
N HIS A 2 1.70 -1.58 14.48
CA HIS A 2 0.42 -0.90 14.31
C HIS A 2 0.20 -0.59 12.82
N ILE A 3 -1.03 -0.74 12.34
CA ILE A 3 -1.35 -0.49 10.93
C ILE A 3 -1.59 1.00 10.75
N ILE A 4 -0.84 1.62 9.85
CA ILE A 4 -1.02 3.01 9.42
C ILE A 4 -1.64 2.98 8.02
N LEU A 5 -2.75 3.70 7.83
CA LEU A 5 -3.35 3.91 6.50
C LEU A 5 -3.07 5.34 6.09
N SER A 6 -2.38 5.52 4.96
CA SER A 6 -2.14 6.83 4.36
C SER A 6 -2.53 6.76 2.89
N ASP A 7 -3.57 7.51 2.52
CA ASP A 7 -4.14 7.52 1.19
C ASP A 7 -4.45 8.98 0.79
N PHE A 8 -4.26 9.30 -0.47
CA PHE A 8 -4.93 10.45 -1.08
C PHE A 8 -6.32 10.01 -1.51
N MET A 9 -7.37 10.74 -1.08
CA MET A 9 -8.72 10.49 -1.56
C MET A 9 -9.47 11.78 -1.92
N SER A 10 -10.22 11.74 -3.01
CA SER A 10 -11.20 12.78 -3.34
C SER A 10 -12.39 12.73 -2.38
N LEU A 11 -13.21 13.78 -2.38
CA LEU A 11 -14.40 13.87 -1.52
C LEU A 11 -15.43 12.76 -1.80
N ASP A 12 -15.54 12.34 -3.06
CA ASP A 12 -16.40 11.24 -3.52
C ASP A 12 -15.72 9.86 -3.45
N GLY A 13 -14.52 9.78 -2.88
CA GLY A 13 -13.86 8.52 -2.49
C GLY A 13 -12.95 7.90 -3.54
N VAL A 14 -12.54 8.65 -4.57
CA VAL A 14 -11.57 8.21 -5.58
C VAL A 14 -10.16 8.22 -4.99
N VAL A 15 -9.43 7.12 -5.16
CA VAL A 15 -8.03 6.94 -4.72
C VAL A 15 -7.08 6.60 -5.88
N GLN A 16 -7.60 6.49 -7.09
CA GLN A 16 -6.85 6.11 -8.29
C GLN A 16 -6.06 7.31 -8.83
N ALA A 17 -4.81 7.06 -9.26
CA ALA A 17 -3.92 8.03 -9.90
C ALA A 17 -3.87 9.43 -9.25
N PRO A 18 -3.64 9.56 -7.94
CA PRO A 18 -3.56 10.88 -7.29
C PRO A 18 -2.39 11.72 -7.78
N GLY A 19 -1.24 11.11 -8.08
CA GLY A 19 0.01 11.82 -8.38
C GLY A 19 0.23 12.10 -9.85
N GLY A 20 0.33 11.08 -10.70
CA GLY A 20 0.66 11.25 -12.12
C GLY A 20 -0.55 11.18 -13.04
N GLU A 21 -0.56 11.96 -14.12
CA GLU A 21 -1.59 11.88 -15.18
C GLU A 21 -1.71 10.47 -15.77
N GLU A 22 -0.59 9.78 -15.93
CA GLU A 22 -0.51 8.42 -16.48
C GLU A 22 -0.27 7.34 -15.41
N GLU A 23 -0.41 7.67 -14.11
CA GLU A 23 -0.08 6.77 -12.99
C GLU A 23 -0.92 5.49 -12.98
N ASP A 24 -2.23 5.63 -13.24
CA ASP A 24 -3.19 4.51 -13.34
C ASP A 24 -4.39 4.93 -14.19
N THR A 25 -4.39 4.57 -15.47
CA THR A 25 -5.47 4.88 -16.44
C THR A 25 -6.48 3.73 -16.60
N ASP A 26 -6.43 2.70 -15.74
CA ASP A 26 -7.29 1.54 -15.84
C ASP A 26 -8.77 1.93 -15.84
N GLY A 27 -9.56 1.23 -16.67
CA GLY A 27 -10.99 1.52 -16.83
C GLY A 27 -11.29 2.81 -17.59
N GLY A 28 -10.28 3.43 -18.22
CA GLY A 28 -10.44 4.72 -18.91
C GLY A 28 -10.48 5.90 -17.94
N PHE A 29 -9.85 5.78 -16.77
CA PHE A 29 -9.79 6.85 -15.79
C PHE A 29 -9.04 8.06 -16.38
N ALA A 30 -9.74 9.18 -16.51
CA ALA A 30 -9.28 10.37 -17.23
C ALA A 30 -8.78 11.50 -16.32
N HIS A 31 -8.69 11.26 -15.01
CA HIS A 31 -8.40 12.29 -14.00
C HIS A 31 -7.11 11.99 -13.22
N GLY A 32 -6.11 11.38 -13.86
CA GLY A 32 -4.80 11.19 -13.22
C GLY A 32 -4.18 12.52 -12.80
N GLY A 33 -3.40 12.51 -11.72
CA GLY A 33 -2.74 13.69 -11.16
C GLY A 33 -3.67 14.66 -10.43
N TRP A 34 -4.90 14.23 -10.10
CA TRP A 34 -5.91 15.09 -9.49
C TRP A 34 -5.50 15.68 -8.14
N SER A 35 -4.58 15.05 -7.38
CA SER A 35 -4.16 15.56 -6.07
C SER A 35 -3.05 16.60 -6.16
N MET A 36 -2.26 16.60 -7.24
CA MET A 36 -1.07 17.45 -7.39
C MET A 36 -1.36 18.96 -7.29
N PRO A 37 -2.44 19.52 -7.87
CA PRO A 37 -2.77 20.93 -7.70
C PRO A 37 -3.08 21.34 -6.25
N TYR A 38 -3.36 20.37 -5.39
CA TYR A 38 -3.72 20.57 -3.98
C TYR A 38 -2.60 20.14 -3.02
N PHE A 39 -1.47 19.64 -3.54
CA PHE A 39 -0.35 19.23 -2.72
C PHE A 39 0.38 20.48 -2.20
N ASP A 40 0.32 20.69 -0.88
CA ASP A 40 1.05 21.74 -0.19
C ASP A 40 2.23 21.10 0.56
N PRO A 41 3.48 21.27 0.10
CA PRO A 41 4.65 20.69 0.76
C PRO A 41 4.84 21.16 2.20
N GLU A 42 4.48 22.41 2.53
CA GLU A 42 4.67 22.95 3.89
C GLU A 42 3.66 22.34 4.87
N ALA A 43 2.42 22.13 4.41
CA ALA A 43 1.38 21.53 5.23
C ALA A 43 1.49 20.00 5.31
N MET A 44 1.82 19.34 4.20
CA MET A 44 1.79 17.88 4.08
C MET A 44 3.13 17.22 4.41
N GLY A 45 4.25 17.88 4.11
CA GLY A 45 5.61 17.35 4.32
C GLY A 45 5.83 16.85 5.76
N PRO A 46 5.57 17.66 6.79
CA PRO A 46 5.77 17.23 8.18
C PRO A 46 4.96 15.99 8.58
N VAL A 47 3.74 15.85 8.05
CA VAL A 47 2.88 14.68 8.32
C VAL A 47 3.42 13.44 7.62
N LEU A 48 3.88 13.57 6.38
CA LEU A 48 4.50 12.47 5.64
C LEU A 48 5.79 12.01 6.32
N ASP A 49 6.61 12.95 6.78
CA ASP A 49 7.85 12.67 7.51
C ASP A 49 7.58 11.97 8.85
N GLU A 50 6.59 12.43 9.62
CA GLU A 50 6.20 11.79 10.90
C GLU A 50 5.72 10.35 10.69
N VAL A 51 4.89 10.13 9.66
CA VAL A 51 4.41 8.79 9.31
C VAL A 51 5.59 7.90 8.89
N MET A 52 6.49 8.39 8.03
CA MET A 52 7.64 7.59 7.59
C MET A 52 8.63 7.31 8.72
N ALA A 53 8.84 8.26 9.64
CA ALA A 53 9.74 8.09 10.79
C ALA A 53 9.29 6.96 11.73
N THR A 54 7.97 6.74 11.83
CA THR A 54 7.39 5.64 12.63
C THR A 54 7.15 4.37 11.83
N THR A 55 7.33 4.41 10.50
CA THR A 55 7.11 3.27 9.62
C THR A 55 8.34 2.35 9.61
N GLU A 56 8.09 1.07 9.89
CA GLU A 56 9.10 0.01 9.87
C GLU A 56 8.89 -0.99 8.75
N ALA A 57 7.71 -1.02 8.13
CA ALA A 57 7.48 -1.78 6.89
C ALA A 57 6.36 -1.16 6.05
N LEU A 58 6.42 -1.41 4.75
CA LEU A 58 5.43 -0.96 3.77
C LEU A 58 4.59 -2.15 3.31
N LEU A 59 3.28 -1.94 3.15
CA LEU A 59 2.36 -2.91 2.58
C LEU A 59 1.71 -2.34 1.32
N PHE A 60 1.94 -3.01 0.20
CA PHE A 60 1.43 -2.63 -1.10
C PHE A 60 0.46 -3.66 -1.67
N GLY A 61 -0.46 -3.19 -2.51
CA GLY A 61 -1.09 -4.04 -3.51
C GLY A 61 -0.26 -4.06 -4.78
N ARG A 62 -0.51 -5.04 -5.66
CA ARG A 62 0.19 -5.21 -6.95
C ARG A 62 0.45 -3.91 -7.73
N ARG A 63 -0.60 -3.14 -8.03
CA ARG A 63 -0.50 -1.96 -8.92
C ARG A 63 0.36 -0.87 -8.31
N THR A 64 0.05 -0.48 -7.07
CA THR A 64 0.82 0.52 -6.33
C THR A 64 2.28 0.09 -6.20
N TRP A 65 2.54 -1.19 -5.94
CA TRP A 65 3.91 -1.69 -5.89
C TRP A 65 4.63 -1.53 -7.24
N GLN A 66 4.00 -1.85 -8.37
CA GLN A 66 4.61 -1.70 -9.70
C GLN A 66 4.95 -0.24 -10.01
N THR A 67 4.03 0.69 -9.75
CA THR A 67 4.26 2.13 -9.93
C THR A 67 5.40 2.62 -9.05
N MET A 68 5.43 2.22 -7.78
CA MET A 68 6.48 2.62 -6.84
C MET A 68 7.84 1.98 -7.18
N ALA A 69 7.86 0.70 -7.54
CA ALA A 69 9.06 -0.02 -7.94
C ALA A 69 9.69 0.53 -9.23
N ALA A 70 8.90 1.17 -10.11
CA ALA A 70 9.43 1.89 -11.26
C ALA A 70 10.07 3.25 -10.87
N ALA A 71 9.58 3.88 -9.79
CA ALA A 71 9.91 5.26 -9.45
C ALA A 71 11.01 5.41 -8.37
N TRP A 72 11.08 4.50 -7.39
CA TRP A 72 11.86 4.67 -6.15
C TRP A 72 13.27 4.07 -6.12
N PRO A 73 13.60 2.93 -6.76
CA PRO A 73 14.90 2.28 -6.57
C PRO A 73 16.13 3.15 -6.86
N GLY A 74 16.00 4.14 -7.75
CA GLY A 74 17.07 5.08 -8.08
C GLY A 74 17.11 6.37 -7.26
N ARG A 75 16.15 6.58 -6.34
CA ARG A 75 16.08 7.78 -5.50
C ARG A 75 16.88 7.57 -4.22
N ALA A 76 17.78 8.50 -3.91
CA ALA A 76 18.60 8.45 -2.70
C ALA A 76 19.13 9.85 -2.37
N GLY A 77 19.60 10.01 -1.14
CA GLY A 77 20.24 11.26 -0.69
C GLY A 77 19.31 12.22 0.06
N ASP A 78 18.08 11.77 0.34
CA ASP A 78 17.18 12.42 1.28
C ASP A 78 16.60 11.38 2.27
N PRO A 79 16.31 11.75 3.53
CA PRO A 79 15.88 10.80 4.55
C PRO A 79 14.63 10.01 4.18
N PHE A 80 13.71 10.60 3.40
CA PHE A 80 12.47 9.95 3.00
C PHE A 80 12.75 8.85 1.98
N ALA A 81 13.49 9.16 0.91
CA ALA A 81 13.85 8.19 -0.12
C ALA A 81 14.75 7.08 0.40
N ASP A 82 15.72 7.43 1.25
CA ASP A 82 16.60 6.46 1.88
C ASP A 82 15.78 5.50 2.74
N ARG A 83 14.84 6.02 3.55
CA ARG A 83 13.94 5.19 4.38
C ARG A 83 13.03 4.30 3.54
N MET A 84 12.40 4.83 2.50
CA MET A 84 11.55 4.07 1.56
C MET A 84 12.30 2.89 0.95
N ASN A 85 13.57 3.08 0.60
CA ASN A 85 14.40 2.04 0.00
C ASN A 85 14.97 1.05 1.04
N GLU A 86 15.20 1.47 2.27
CA GLU A 86 15.74 0.66 3.38
C GLU A 86 14.73 -0.37 3.91
N ILE A 87 13.49 0.04 4.20
CA ILE A 87 12.55 -0.79 4.98
C ILE A 87 11.93 -1.95 4.18
N PRO A 88 11.53 -3.06 4.85
CA PRO A 88 10.81 -4.16 4.23
C PRO A 88 9.53 -3.72 3.50
N LYS A 89 9.26 -4.37 2.37
CA LYS A 89 8.09 -4.11 1.52
C LYS A 89 7.33 -5.41 1.34
N TYR A 90 6.09 -5.46 1.79
CA TYR A 90 5.21 -6.61 1.62
C TYR A 90 4.24 -6.35 0.48
N VAL A 91 4.08 -7.34 -0.40
CA VAL A 91 3.25 -7.20 -1.60
C VAL A 91 2.10 -8.19 -1.56
N ALA A 92 0.87 -7.67 -1.50
CA ALA A 92 -0.35 -8.44 -1.66
C ALA A 92 -0.71 -8.53 -3.15
N SER A 93 -0.48 -9.68 -3.76
CA SER A 93 -0.81 -9.95 -5.15
C SER A 93 -1.19 -11.41 -5.35
N ARG A 94 -2.02 -11.68 -6.37
CA ARG A 94 -2.33 -13.04 -6.86
C ARG A 94 -1.77 -13.33 -8.24
N THR A 95 -1.15 -12.34 -8.88
CA THR A 95 -0.66 -12.47 -10.26
C THR A 95 0.84 -12.20 -10.38
N LEU A 96 1.49 -11.71 -9.33
CA LEU A 96 2.94 -11.56 -9.29
C LEU A 96 3.53 -12.80 -8.63
N THR A 97 4.76 -13.10 -9.00
CA THR A 97 5.65 -14.05 -8.37
C THR A 97 6.72 -13.30 -7.57
N GLN A 98 7.48 -14.02 -6.72
CA GLN A 98 8.59 -13.41 -5.99
C GLN A 98 9.68 -12.88 -6.95
N ASP A 99 9.88 -13.52 -8.10
CA ASP A 99 10.89 -13.13 -9.09
C ASP A 99 10.52 -11.84 -9.84
N ASP A 100 9.23 -11.47 -9.87
CA ASP A 100 8.78 -10.19 -10.41
C ASP A 100 9.15 -9.01 -9.50
N LEU A 101 9.52 -9.27 -8.23
CA LEU A 101 9.75 -8.23 -7.24
C LEU A 101 11.16 -7.64 -7.31
N THR A 102 11.37 -6.70 -8.24
CA THR A 102 12.66 -6.09 -8.54
C THR A 102 13.12 -5.03 -7.54
N TRP A 103 12.21 -4.45 -6.75
CA TRP A 103 12.56 -3.44 -5.75
C TRP A 103 13.09 -4.09 -4.47
N SER A 104 14.31 -3.73 -4.07
CA SER A 104 15.00 -4.28 -2.90
C SER A 104 14.14 -4.28 -1.62
N GLY A 105 14.21 -5.38 -0.87
CA GLY A 105 13.43 -5.58 0.36
C GLY A 105 11.98 -6.00 0.12
N SER A 106 11.59 -6.31 -1.12
CA SER A 106 10.22 -6.75 -1.44
C SER A 106 10.00 -8.25 -1.23
N THR A 107 8.91 -8.58 -0.53
CA THR A 107 8.46 -9.95 -0.24
C THR A 107 7.00 -10.11 -0.66
N LEU A 108 6.71 -11.12 -1.47
CA LEU A 108 5.35 -11.47 -1.86
C LEU A 108 4.67 -12.18 -0.68
N LEU A 109 3.50 -11.70 -0.28
CA LEU A 109 2.68 -12.37 0.73
C LEU A 109 1.99 -13.60 0.13
N PRO A 110 1.70 -14.64 0.94
CA PRO A 110 0.98 -15.83 0.49
C PRO A 110 -0.36 -15.45 -0.19
N PRO A 111 -0.53 -15.73 -1.50
CA PRO A 111 -1.70 -15.27 -2.26
C PRO A 111 -3.02 -15.89 -1.77
N ASP A 112 -2.92 -17.07 -1.17
CA ASP A 112 -4.05 -17.86 -0.66
C ASP A 112 -4.46 -17.47 0.77
N ASP A 113 -3.59 -16.77 1.52
CA ASP A 113 -3.90 -16.29 2.88
C ASP A 113 -3.33 -14.91 3.17
N LEU A 114 -3.74 -13.92 2.36
CA LEU A 114 -3.35 -12.53 2.56
C LEU A 114 -3.80 -11.97 3.93
N ILE A 115 -4.94 -12.43 4.46
CA ILE A 115 -5.46 -11.92 5.73
C ILE A 115 -4.65 -12.48 6.90
N GLY A 116 -4.34 -13.78 6.89
CA GLY A 116 -3.46 -14.41 7.88
C GLY A 116 -2.09 -13.76 7.87
N ALA A 117 -1.49 -13.59 6.69
CA ALA A 117 -0.17 -12.96 6.56
C ALA A 117 -0.15 -11.52 7.13
N VAL A 118 -1.15 -10.70 6.85
CA VAL A 118 -1.24 -9.34 7.43
C VAL A 118 -1.48 -9.38 8.94
N ARG A 119 -2.22 -10.38 9.47
CA ARG A 119 -2.38 -10.57 10.91
C ARG A 119 -1.07 -10.94 11.60
N GLU A 120 -0.26 -11.78 10.97
CA GLU A 120 1.06 -12.15 11.47
C GLU A 120 1.98 -10.94 11.51
N LEU A 121 2.04 -10.14 10.44
CA LEU A 121 2.80 -8.89 10.43
C LEU A 121 2.35 -7.94 11.55
N ARG A 122 1.03 -7.80 11.74
CA ARG A 122 0.48 -6.97 12.83
C ARG A 122 0.89 -7.49 14.21
N ALA A 123 1.01 -8.80 14.39
CA ALA A 123 1.34 -9.44 15.66
C ALA A 123 2.83 -9.35 16.05
N GLN A 124 3.72 -9.07 15.09
CA GLN A 124 5.15 -8.85 15.38
C GLN A 124 5.35 -7.63 16.29
N ASP A 125 6.40 -7.61 17.10
CA ASP A 125 6.81 -6.39 17.80
C ASP A 125 7.42 -5.40 16.80
N GLY A 126 7.26 -4.09 17.03
CA GLY A 126 7.78 -3.04 16.15
C GLY A 126 6.79 -1.92 15.87
N GLY A 127 7.23 -0.99 15.05
CA GLY A 127 6.57 0.25 14.65
C GLY A 127 5.40 0.08 13.67
N GLY A 128 5.30 1.01 12.74
CA GLY A 128 4.20 1.14 11.79
C GLY A 128 4.34 0.20 10.60
N LEU A 129 3.27 -0.54 10.29
CA LEU A 129 3.06 -1.18 8.99
C LEU A 129 2.18 -0.23 8.16
N GLN A 130 2.81 0.54 7.27
CA GLN A 130 2.12 1.53 6.46
C GLN A 130 1.53 0.88 5.22
N VAL A 131 0.21 0.96 5.09
CA VAL A 131 -0.53 0.57 3.90
C VAL A 131 -0.48 1.75 2.93
N MET A 132 0.18 1.55 1.78
CA MET A 132 0.23 2.56 0.72
C MET A 132 -0.77 2.22 -0.39
N GLY A 133 -1.83 3.03 -0.49
CA GLY A 133 -2.49 3.39 -1.75
C GLY A 133 -3.18 2.28 -2.55
N SER A 134 -3.42 1.09 -2.00
CA SER A 134 -4.21 0.09 -2.72
C SER A 134 -5.47 -0.30 -1.97
N ALA A 135 -6.60 -0.27 -2.67
CA ALA A 135 -7.88 -0.71 -2.13
C ALA A 135 -7.82 -2.18 -1.63
N LEU A 136 -7.00 -3.03 -2.26
CA LEU A 136 -6.79 -4.42 -1.83
C LEU A 136 -6.00 -4.51 -0.53
N ALA A 137 -4.86 -3.82 -0.41
CA ALA A 137 -4.08 -3.80 0.83
C ALA A 137 -4.87 -3.14 1.97
N ARG A 138 -5.62 -2.06 1.65
CA ARG A 138 -6.56 -1.44 2.57
C ARG A 138 -7.62 -2.45 3.03
N CYS A 139 -8.28 -3.16 2.12
CA CYS A 139 -9.26 -4.19 2.47
C CYS A 139 -8.67 -5.31 3.33
N ALA A 140 -7.44 -5.75 3.02
CA ALA A 140 -6.76 -6.78 3.79
C ALA A 140 -6.44 -6.32 5.22
N ALA A 141 -5.87 -5.12 5.37
CA ALA A 141 -5.61 -4.47 6.65
C ALA A 141 -6.88 -4.27 7.47
N ASP A 142 -7.97 -3.85 6.82
CA ASP A 142 -9.28 -3.64 7.44
C ASP A 142 -9.92 -4.93 7.96
N ARG A 143 -9.72 -6.05 7.26
CA ARG A 143 -10.20 -7.39 7.63
C ARG A 143 -9.28 -8.10 8.64
N ALA A 144 -8.03 -7.68 8.72
CA ALA A 144 -7.07 -8.18 9.70
C ALA A 144 -7.32 -7.63 11.12
N ARG A 145 -8.17 -6.60 11.28
CA ARG A 145 -8.51 -6.02 12.59
C ARG A 145 -9.20 -7.03 13.52
N PRO A 146 -8.80 -7.10 14.81
CA PRO A 146 -9.47 -7.95 15.78
C PRO A 146 -10.95 -7.54 15.96
N GLY A 147 -11.84 -8.53 16.07
CA GLY A 147 -13.28 -8.32 16.26
C GLY A 147 -14.13 -8.20 14.98
N ARG A 148 -13.52 -8.08 13.79
CA ARG A 148 -14.25 -8.09 12.51
C ARG A 148 -14.46 -9.54 12.05
N ARG A 149 -15.70 -10.04 12.10
CA ARG A 149 -16.05 -11.33 11.47
C ARG A 149 -15.88 -11.19 9.96
N VAL A 150 -15.10 -12.08 9.36
CA VAL A 150 -15.14 -12.30 7.91
C VAL A 150 -16.47 -12.99 7.62
N PRO A 151 -17.35 -12.45 6.77
CA PRO A 151 -18.54 -13.18 6.34
C PRO A 151 -18.08 -14.51 5.73
N ALA A 152 -18.63 -15.63 6.21
CA ALA A 152 -18.42 -16.91 5.55
C ALA A 152 -18.91 -16.76 4.10
N ASP A 153 -18.07 -17.14 3.15
CA ASP A 153 -18.39 -17.15 1.72
C ASP A 153 -19.60 -18.09 1.54
N ASP A 154 -20.75 -17.55 1.15
CA ASP A 154 -21.99 -18.28 0.90
C ASP A 154 -21.86 -19.03 -0.43
N ARG A 155 -20.96 -20.01 -0.48
CA ARG A 155 -20.87 -20.97 -1.59
C ARG A 155 -21.65 -22.23 -1.23
N ALA A 156 -22.97 -22.07 -1.19
CA ALA A 156 -23.91 -23.16 -1.40
C ALA A 156 -24.84 -22.73 -2.55
N GLY A 157 -24.40 -22.97 -3.78
CA GLY A 157 -25.31 -22.98 -4.94
C GLY A 157 -26.15 -24.26 -4.92
N PRO A 158 -27.43 -24.22 -5.32
CA PRO A 158 -28.39 -25.29 -5.08
C PRO A 158 -28.11 -26.54 -5.93
N ALA A 159 -28.50 -27.69 -5.37
CA ALA A 159 -28.52 -29.01 -6.00
C ALA A 159 -29.53 -29.12 -7.16
#